data_AF-A0A2V5U1J9-F1
#
_entry.id   AF-A0A2V5U1J9-F1
#
_cell.length_a   1.000
_cell.length_b   1.000
_cell.length_c   1.000
_cell.angle_alpha   90.00
_cell.angle_beta   90.00
_cell.angle_gamma   90.00
#
_symmetry.space_group_name_H-M   'P 1'
#
loop_
_entity.id
_entity.type
_entity.pdbx_description
1 polymer ?
#
loop_
_entity_poly.entity_id
_entity_poly.type
_entity_poly.pdbx_seq_one_letter_code
_entity_poly.pdbx_strand_id
1 'polypeptide(L)'
;MAVRAGVGDEMRTREFLSKLEHDRIVHAIRETESKTSGEIRVYVQRGKLNADPLIVAQRKFQRLHMHKTRNRNAVLIFVAPRAHKFAVVGDKAIH
;
A
#
# COMPACT_ATOMS: atom_id res chain seq x y z
N MET A 1 -20.94 -8.98 -36.74
CA MET A 1 -19.59 -8.50 -36.34
C MET A 1 -19.65 -8.06 -34.88
N ALA A 2 -19.08 -8.84 -33.97
CA ALA A 2 -18.93 -8.41 -32.58
C ALA A 2 -17.57 -7.73 -32.43
N VAL A 3 -17.60 -6.42 -32.17
CA VAL A 3 -16.39 -5.62 -31.97
C VAL A 3 -15.79 -6.04 -30.64
N ARG A 4 -14.60 -6.64 -30.68
CA ARG A 4 -13.77 -6.90 -29.49
C ARG A 4 -13.47 -5.56 -28.82
N ALA A 5 -14.14 -5.28 -27.71
CA ALA A 5 -13.70 -4.22 -26.80
C ALA A 5 -12.34 -4.64 -26.24
N GLY A 6 -11.30 -3.89 -26.62
CA GLY A 6 -9.94 -4.09 -26.16
C GLY A 6 -9.86 -4.05 -24.64
N VAL A 7 -9.04 -4.95 -24.12
CA VAL A 7 -8.63 -5.04 -22.71
C VAL A 7 -8.04 -3.69 -22.30
N GLY A 8 -8.80 -2.90 -21.54
CA GLY A 8 -8.23 -1.80 -20.77
C GLY A 8 -7.20 -2.37 -19.81
N ASP A 9 -6.00 -1.80 -19.83
CA ASP A 9 -4.77 -2.20 -19.14
C ASP A 9 -4.98 -2.33 -17.61
N GLU A 10 -5.61 -3.40 -17.14
CA GLU A 10 -5.70 -3.73 -15.72
C GLU A 10 -4.35 -4.34 -15.29
N MET A 11 -3.38 -3.49 -14.94
CA MET A 11 -2.07 -3.92 -14.48
C MET A 11 -2.22 -4.95 -13.35
N ARG A 12 -1.85 -6.20 -13.60
CA ARG A 12 -1.99 -7.27 -12.60
C ARG A 12 -0.98 -7.03 -11.49
N THR A 13 -1.35 -7.35 -10.24
CA THR A 13 -0.47 -7.15 -9.09
C THR A 13 0.89 -7.84 -9.25
N ARG A 14 0.97 -8.98 -9.96
CA ARG A 14 2.24 -9.64 -10.27
C ARG A 14 3.13 -8.79 -11.19
N GLU A 15 2.55 -8.17 -12.21
CA GLU A 15 3.27 -7.30 -13.15
C GLU A 15 3.69 -5.98 -12.50
N PHE A 16 2.83 -5.45 -11.61
CA PHE A 16 3.19 -4.28 -10.79
C PHE A 16 4.39 -4.59 -9.90
N LEU A 17 4.39 -5.74 -9.22
CA LEU A 17 5.48 -6.15 -8.35
C LEU A 17 6.76 -6.46 -9.14
N SER A 18 6.68 -7.02 -10.35
CA SER A 18 7.87 -7.26 -11.19
C SER A 18 8.50 -5.99 -11.74
N LYS A 19 7.70 -4.93 -11.93
CA LYS A 19 8.19 -3.60 -12.33
C LYS A 19 8.64 -2.76 -11.14
N LEU A 20 8.35 -3.21 -9.92
CA LEU A 20 8.73 -2.53 -8.70
C LEU A 20 10.21 -2.80 -8.40
N GLU A 21 10.98 -1.76 -8.16
CA GLU A 21 12.32 -1.91 -7.58
C GLU A 21 12.19 -2.29 -6.09
N HIS A 22 11.93 -3.57 -5.84
CA HIS A 22 11.66 -4.08 -4.49
C HIS A 22 12.78 -3.73 -3.50
N ASP A 23 14.04 -4.00 -3.87
CA ASP A 23 15.20 -3.72 -3.02
C ASP A 23 15.35 -2.23 -2.70
N ARG A 24 15.08 -1.36 -3.67
CA ARG A 24 15.14 0.10 -3.47
C ARG A 24 14.10 0.56 -2.47
N ILE A 25 12.88 0.02 -2.55
CA ILE A 25 11.79 0.35 -1.61
C ILE A 25 12.12 -0.18 -0.22
N VAL A 26 12.56 -1.44 -0.11
CA VAL A 26 12.96 -2.04 1.17
C VAL A 26 14.12 -1.24 1.79
N HIS A 27 15.10 -0.84 0.99
CA HIS A 27 16.22 -0.05 1.46
C HIS A 27 15.80 1.33 1.96
N ALA A 28 14.95 2.04 1.22
CA ALA A 28 14.41 3.34 1.63
C ALA A 28 13.59 3.25 2.94
N ILE A 29 12.78 2.18 3.10
CA ILE A 29 12.04 1.93 4.34
C ILE A 29 13.02 1.72 5.49
N ARG A 30 14.00 0.81 5.33
CA ARG A 30 15.00 0.52 6.36
C ARG A 30 15.80 1.76 6.76
N GLU A 31 16.22 2.57 5.80
CA GLU A 31 16.95 3.80 6.08
C GLU A 31 16.10 4.76 6.92
N THR A 32 14.82 4.90 6.59
CA THR A 32 13.89 5.76 7.34
C THR A 32 13.61 5.23 8.75
N GLU A 33 13.38 3.92 8.90
CA GLU A 33 13.20 3.27 10.20
C GLU A 33 14.49 3.27 11.04
N SER A 34 15.68 3.36 10.42
CA SER A 34 16.93 3.50 11.18
C SER A 34 17.10 4.88 11.81
N LYS A 35 16.46 5.90 11.24
CA LYS A 35 16.54 7.30 11.66
C LYS A 35 15.35 7.73 12.54
N THR A 36 14.32 6.90 12.64
CA THR A 36 13.07 7.22 13.33
C THR A 36 12.60 6.03 14.18
N SER A 37 11.80 6.29 15.21
CA SER A 37 11.11 5.19 15.92
C SER A 37 9.81 4.75 15.25
N GLY A 38 9.56 5.25 14.03
CA GLY A 38 8.38 4.93 13.24
C GLY A 38 8.53 3.58 12.55
N GLU A 39 7.39 2.97 12.24
CA GLU A 39 7.33 1.71 11.50
C GLU A 39 6.58 1.94 10.18
N ILE A 40 7.18 1.62 9.05
CA ILE A 40 6.59 1.83 7.73
C ILE A 40 6.31 0.48 7.09
N ARG A 41 5.05 0.26 6.70
CA ARG A 41 4.64 -0.93 5.94
C ARG A 41 4.02 -0.54 4.62
N VAL A 42 4.39 -1.27 3.57
CA VAL A 42 3.77 -1.16 2.24
C VAL A 42 2.89 -2.37 2.00
N TYR A 43 1.59 -2.13 1.74
CA TYR A 43 0.63 -3.18 1.41
C TYR A 43 0.14 -3.01 -0.03
N VAL A 44 0.42 -4.01 -0.86
CA VAL A 44 -0.04 -4.06 -2.25
C VAL A 44 -1.27 -4.95 -2.36
N GLN A 45 -2.42 -4.33 -2.64
CA GLN A 45 -3.70 -5.01 -2.82
C GLN A 45 -3.68 -5.87 -4.09
N ARG A 46 -4.20 -7.10 -3.93
CA ARG A 46 -4.45 -8.01 -5.04
C ARG A 46 -5.90 -7.87 -5.51
N GLY A 47 -6.10 -7.87 -6.83
CA GLY A 47 -7.44 -7.86 -7.42
C GLY A 47 -8.07 -6.46 -7.52
N LYS A 48 -9.37 -6.43 -7.84
CA LYS A 48 -10.14 -5.19 -7.98
C LYS A 48 -10.41 -4.56 -6.62
N LEU A 49 -10.46 -3.23 -6.60
CA LEU A 49 -10.82 -2.45 -5.42
C LEU A 49 -12.17 -1.77 -5.70
N ASN A 50 -13.22 -2.25 -5.03
CA ASN A 50 -14.59 -1.75 -5.22
C ASN A 50 -15.02 -0.74 -4.14
N ALA A 51 -14.11 -0.40 -3.23
CA ALA A 51 -14.37 0.50 -2.11
C ALA A 51 -13.34 1.64 -2.09
N ASP A 52 -13.59 2.65 -1.27
CA ASP A 52 -12.65 3.75 -1.08
C ASP A 52 -11.28 3.24 -0.56
N PRO A 53 -10.16 3.57 -1.23
CA PRO A 53 -8.83 3.11 -0.86
C PRO A 53 -8.44 3.52 0.57
N LEU A 54 -8.88 4.69 1.05
CA LEU A 54 -8.59 5.16 2.39
C LEU A 54 -9.30 4.31 3.44
N ILE A 55 -10.58 3.97 3.23
CA ILE A 55 -11.34 3.11 4.14
C ILE A 55 -10.74 1.70 4.18
N VAL A 56 -10.33 1.17 3.03
CA VAL A 56 -9.67 -0.14 2.98
C VAL A 56 -8.31 -0.11 3.66
N ALA A 57 -7.52 0.96 3.46
CA ALA A 57 -6.25 1.15 4.12
C ALA A 57 -6.40 1.25 5.64
N GLN A 58 -7.39 2.01 6.16
CA GLN A 58 -7.66 2.09 7.61
C GLN A 58 -8.07 0.74 8.20
N ARG A 59 -8.94 -0.02 7.52
CA ARG A 59 -9.30 -1.38 7.95
C ARG A 59 -8.09 -2.31 7.96
N LYS A 60 -7.20 -2.19 6.98
CA LYS A 60 -5.95 -2.96 6.94
C LYS A 60 -4.99 -2.56 8.05
N PHE A 61 -4.86 -1.27 8.32
CA PHE A 61 -4.06 -0.72 9.42
C PHE A 61 -4.46 -1.33 10.77
N GLN A 62 -5.78 -1.37 11.03
CA GLN A 62 -6.32 -1.99 12.23
C GLN A 62 -6.08 -3.52 12.27
N ARG A 63 -6.37 -4.23 11.18
CA ARG A 63 -6.17 -5.69 11.08
C ARG A 63 -4.71 -6.11 11.21
N LEU A 64 -3.77 -5.30 10.73
CA LEU A 64 -2.33 -5.52 10.85
C LEU A 64 -1.79 -5.09 12.22
N HIS A 65 -2.67 -4.65 13.14
CA HIS A 65 -2.33 -4.21 14.48
C HIS A 65 -1.29 -3.08 14.52
N MET A 66 -1.22 -2.26 13.48
CA MET A 66 -0.23 -1.16 13.39
C MET A 66 -0.50 -0.04 14.40
N HIS A 67 -1.73 0.04 14.92
CA HIS A 67 -2.14 0.92 16.02
C HIS A 67 -1.65 0.46 17.42
N LYS A 68 -1.07 -0.75 17.52
CA LYS A 68 -0.52 -1.30 18.77
C LYS A 68 0.98 -1.06 18.90
N THR A 69 1.60 -0.33 17.97
CA THR A 69 3.02 0.01 18.08
C THR A 69 3.26 0.85 19.33
N ARG A 70 4.35 0.57 20.05
CA ARG A 70 4.67 1.19 21.34
C ARG A 70 4.66 2.72 21.28
N ASN A 71 5.07 3.26 20.14
CA ASN A 71 5.23 4.70 19.93
C ASN A 71 4.08 5.31 19.12
N ARG A 72 3.12 4.52 18.63
CA ARG A 72 2.03 4.99 17.76
C ARG A 72 2.49 5.82 16.55
N ASN A 73 3.63 5.43 15.98
CA ASN A 73 4.28 6.10 14.86
C ASN A 73 4.30 5.20 13.62
N ALA A 74 3.30 4.33 13.49
CA ALA A 74 3.22 3.41 12.36
C ALA A 74 2.52 4.06 11.16
N VAL A 75 3.06 3.83 9.96
CA VAL A 75 2.53 4.31 8.68
C VAL A 75 2.31 3.13 7.75
N LEU A 76 1.10 3.01 7.21
CA LEU A 76 0.74 2.06 6.16
C LEU A 76 0.57 2.78 4.83
N ILE A 77 1.39 2.40 3.85
CA ILE A 77 1.24 2.78 2.45
C ILE A 77 0.46 1.68 1.75
N PHE A 78 -0.78 1.96 1.39
CA PHE A 78 -1.66 1.05 0.67
C PHE A 78 -1.64 1.37 -0.83
N VAL A 79 -1.39 0.36 -1.66
CA VAL A 79 -1.35 0.50 -3.13
C VAL A 79 -2.30 -0.52 -3.76
N ALA A 80 -3.18 -0.07 -4.64
CA ALA A 80 -4.09 -0.91 -5.42
C ALA A 80 -3.82 -0.74 -6.93
N PRO A 81 -2.88 -1.53 -7.50
CA PRO A 81 -2.43 -1.36 -8.88
C PRO A 81 -3.56 -1.46 -9.91
N ARG A 82 -4.44 -2.46 -9.80
CA ARG A 82 -5.56 -2.63 -10.75
C ARG A 82 -6.58 -1.50 -10.74
N ALA A 83 -6.63 -0.72 -9.66
CA ALA A 83 -7.53 0.41 -9.53
C ALA A 83 -6.81 1.76 -9.75
N HIS A 84 -5.50 1.75 -10.01
CA HIS A 84 -4.63 2.94 -10.05
C HIS A 84 -4.87 3.90 -8.86
N LYS A 85 -5.04 3.32 -7.65
CA LYS A 85 -5.32 4.06 -6.41
C LYS A 85 -4.30 3.72 -5.34
N PHE A 86 -4.01 4.68 -4.48
CA PHE A 86 -3.21 4.48 -3.29
C PHE A 86 -3.77 5.30 -2.12
N ALA A 87 -3.37 4.95 -0.90
CA ALA A 87 -3.70 5.69 0.30
C ALA A 87 -2.56 5.54 1.32
N VAL A 88 -2.36 6.54 2.17
CA VAL A 88 -1.39 6.50 3.26
C VAL A 88 -2.14 6.70 4.57
N VAL A 89 -1.91 5.84 5.55
CA VAL A 89 -2.57 5.89 6.87
C VAL A 89 -1.51 5.85 7.94
N GLY A 90 -1.44 6.93 8.74
CA GLY A 90 -0.60 7.01 9.92
C GLY A 90 -1.39 6.77 11.21
N ASP A 91 -0.70 6.39 12.27
CA ASP A 91 -1.24 6.39 13.64
C ASP A 91 -1.20 7.81 14.24
N LYS A 92 -1.89 8.00 15.38
CA LYS A 92 -2.21 9.30 15.96
C LYS A 92 -1.02 10.18 16.36
N ALA A 93 0.19 9.62 16.46
CA ALA A 93 1.40 10.38 16.81
C ALA A 93 2.23 10.81 15.58
N ILE A 94 1.75 10.55 14.36
CA ILE A 94 2.26 11.20 13.15
C ILE A 94 1.69 12.63 13.10
N HIS A 95 2.54 13.65 13.22
CA HIS A 95 2.22 15.08 13.15
C HIS A 95 3.00 15.77 12.03
#